data_AF-A0A846U8H1-F1
#
_entry.id   AF-A0A846U8H1-F1
#
_cell.length_a   1.000
_cell.length_b   1.000
_cell.length_c   1.000
_cell.angle_alpha   90.00
_cell.angle_beta   90.00
_cell.angle_gamma   90.00
#
_symmetry.space_group_name_H-M   'P 1'
#
loop_
_entity.id
_entity.type
_entity.pdbx_description
1 polymer ?
#
loop_
_entity_poly.entity_id
_entity_poly.type
_entity_poly.pdbx_seq_one_letter_code
_entity_poly.pdbx_strand_id
1 'polypeptide(L)'
;MFWQLQMAFGDNFYPTLSQFYRTNLSISNMQQDFIKITSKITNRNLTPFYQKWGIKINDDTKKTIEQLPSLEKNIWENIINGTKEPVVELELPEYQLSTLKYEITSKKAVNFGTKIDDTNINEFLDISENNNILADKIQLNWMNYYIKENQYYIQTNIIVKDDNLLSNSYIYFIPVSFEDTISFIGYAYYQRGLIGLNQATKTILFRGTGTLIDASQNKETEYYDITIKNQNREIVKNITLKAGDNFNNVLNANKLWEIPYEEGFIIEVNTHLSNKARIFNSEKNTWVSNNKKYSEYVISNDKLVVVK
;
A
#
# COMPACT_ATOMS: atom_id res chain seq x y z
N MET A 1 -5.30 28.62 9.31
CA MET A 1 -5.91 27.29 9.54
C MET A 1 -4.96 26.33 10.27
N PHE A 2 -3.92 25.79 9.62
CA PHE A 2 -3.08 24.72 10.19
C PHE A 2 -2.56 25.03 11.60
N TRP A 3 -1.97 26.21 11.80
CA TRP A 3 -1.46 26.60 13.12
C TRP A 3 -2.54 26.70 14.21
N GLN A 4 -3.79 27.02 13.84
CA GLN A 4 -4.90 27.09 14.81
C GLN A 4 -5.21 25.73 15.42
N LEU A 5 -4.93 24.62 14.72
CA LEU A 5 -5.09 23.28 15.25
C LEU A 5 -4.04 23.02 16.34
N GLN A 6 -2.78 23.40 16.14
CA GLN A 6 -1.78 23.32 17.22
C GLN A 6 -2.14 24.24 18.40
N MET A 7 -2.58 25.46 18.13
CA MET A 7 -3.04 26.36 19.21
C MET A 7 -4.24 25.80 19.99
N ALA A 8 -5.11 25.03 19.33
CA ALA A 8 -6.29 24.46 19.95
C ALA A 8 -6.03 23.14 20.67
N PHE A 9 -5.01 22.38 20.24
CA PHE A 9 -4.78 21.00 20.64
C PHE A 9 -3.40 20.71 21.25
N GLY A 10 -2.58 21.74 21.40
CA GLY A 10 -1.25 21.64 21.98
C GLY A 10 -0.13 21.26 21.02
N ASP A 11 1.09 21.32 21.53
CA ASP A 11 2.31 21.02 20.79
C ASP A 11 2.39 19.55 20.33
N ASN A 12 1.67 18.65 20.99
CA ASN A 12 1.60 17.23 20.61
C ASN A 12 0.67 16.96 19.41
N PHE A 13 -0.04 17.98 18.91
CA PHE A 13 -0.94 17.82 17.76
C PHE A 13 -0.22 17.35 16.49
N TYR A 14 0.81 18.07 16.04
CA TYR A 14 1.52 17.70 14.82
C TYR A 14 2.38 16.44 14.94
N PRO A 15 3.08 16.18 16.06
CA PRO A 15 3.72 14.89 16.31
C PRO A 15 2.73 13.72 16.19
N THR A 16 1.57 13.82 16.84
CA THR A 16 0.51 12.80 16.80
C THR A 16 -0.05 12.62 15.39
N LEU A 17 -0.41 13.73 14.72
CA LEU A 17 -0.91 13.71 13.34
C LEU A 17 0.07 13.03 12.39
N SER A 18 1.36 13.38 12.49
CA SER A 18 2.41 12.80 11.65
C SER A 18 2.58 11.30 11.90
N GLN A 19 2.45 10.85 13.15
CA GLN A 19 2.51 9.44 13.49
C GLN A 19 1.31 8.66 12.93
N PHE A 20 0.11 9.23 13.00
CA PHE A 20 -1.07 8.63 12.36
C PHE A 20 -0.88 8.49 10.85
N TYR A 21 -0.26 9.46 10.18
CA TYR A 21 0.08 9.33 8.75
C TYR A 21 1.10 8.22 8.46
N ARG A 22 2.10 8.03 9.33
CA ARG A 22 3.10 6.95 9.17
C ARG A 22 2.53 5.56 9.35
N THR A 23 1.51 5.42 10.19
CA THR A 23 0.89 4.12 10.53
C THR A 23 -0.38 3.84 9.75
N ASN A 24 -1.01 4.86 9.16
CA ASN A 24 -2.17 4.67 8.30
C ASN A 24 -1.75 4.47 6.84
N LEU A 25 -1.62 3.20 6.46
CA LEU A 25 -1.08 2.76 5.17
C LEU A 25 -2.03 2.96 3.97
N SER A 26 -3.18 3.60 4.16
CA SER A 26 -4.22 3.73 3.14
C SER A 26 -4.78 5.15 3.11
N ILE A 27 -4.03 6.06 2.48
CA ILE A 27 -4.46 7.43 2.18
C ILE A 27 -4.91 7.47 0.73
N SER A 28 -6.17 7.84 0.50
CA SER A 28 -6.76 7.86 -0.84
C SER A 28 -7.16 9.26 -1.29
N ASN A 29 -7.59 10.12 -0.35
CA ASN A 29 -7.96 11.50 -0.63
C ASN A 29 -7.37 12.40 0.45
N MET A 30 -6.25 13.06 0.13
CA MET A 30 -5.47 13.83 1.10
C MET A 30 -6.30 14.84 1.91
N GLN A 31 -7.25 15.54 1.28
CA GLN A 31 -8.10 16.52 1.96
C GLN A 31 -9.10 15.84 2.90
N GLN A 32 -9.83 14.83 2.42
CA GLN A 32 -10.83 14.14 3.23
C GLN A 32 -10.18 13.30 4.34
N ASP A 33 -9.04 12.68 4.06
CA ASP A 33 -8.26 11.93 5.04
C ASP A 33 -7.65 12.85 6.09
N PHE A 34 -7.20 14.06 5.71
CA PHE A 34 -6.78 15.07 6.70
C PHE A 34 -7.91 15.39 7.67
N ILE A 35 -9.12 15.66 7.18
CA ILE A 35 -10.29 15.97 8.03
C ILE A 35 -10.64 14.80 8.96
N LYS A 36 -10.67 13.57 8.44
CA LYS A 36 -10.96 12.36 9.23
C LYS A 36 -9.90 12.13 10.30
N ILE A 37 -8.62 12.23 9.95
CA ILE A 37 -7.51 11.94 10.86
C ILE A 37 -7.45 12.99 11.95
N THR A 38 -7.48 14.29 11.62
CA THR A 38 -7.43 15.36 12.63
C THR A 38 -8.63 15.30 13.58
N SER A 39 -9.83 15.01 13.07
CA SER A 39 -11.03 14.79 13.90
C SER A 39 -10.84 13.59 14.84
N LYS A 40 -10.30 12.48 14.32
CA LYS A 40 -10.05 11.27 15.10
C LYS A 40 -9.01 11.48 16.21
N ILE A 41 -7.85 12.07 15.90
CA ILE A 41 -6.80 12.26 16.90
C ILE A 41 -7.19 13.27 17.99
N THR A 42 -8.03 14.25 17.65
CA THR A 42 -8.55 15.23 18.61
C THR A 42 -9.78 14.75 19.35
N ASN A 43 -10.36 13.60 18.95
CA ASN A 43 -11.65 13.13 19.43
C ASN A 43 -12.72 14.26 19.40
N ARG A 44 -12.74 15.00 18.30
CA ARG A 44 -13.67 16.11 18.05
C ARG A 44 -14.16 16.11 16.61
N ASN A 45 -15.43 16.42 16.42
CA ASN A 45 -16.01 16.68 15.12
C ASN A 45 -15.56 18.06 14.63
N LEU A 46 -14.53 18.09 13.77
CA LEU A 46 -13.97 19.33 13.23
C LEU A 46 -14.74 19.90 12.04
N THR A 47 -15.96 19.40 11.75
CA THR A 47 -16.82 19.93 10.68
C THR A 47 -16.95 21.46 10.71
N PRO A 48 -17.29 22.10 11.86
CA PRO A 48 -17.45 23.56 11.90
C PRO A 48 -16.15 24.30 11.58
N PHE A 49 -15.01 23.80 12.07
CA PHE A 49 -13.70 24.38 11.81
C PHE A 49 -13.37 24.38 10.30
N TYR A 50 -13.51 23.23 9.64
CA TYR A 50 -13.19 23.12 8.21
C TYR A 50 -14.15 23.91 7.32
N GLN A 51 -15.44 23.95 7.68
CA GLN A 51 -16.42 24.77 6.96
C GLN A 51 -16.12 26.26 7.06
N LYS A 52 -15.68 26.76 8.23
CA LYS A 52 -15.25 28.16 8.40
C LYS A 52 -14.04 28.52 7.56
N TRP A 53 -13.18 27.55 7.27
CA TRP A 53 -12.06 27.69 6.34
C TRP A 53 -12.40 27.42 4.87
N GLY A 54 -13.69 27.19 4.54
CA GLY A 54 -14.14 26.94 3.17
C GLY A 54 -13.74 25.57 2.62
N ILE A 55 -13.32 24.63 3.48
CA ILE A 55 -12.91 23.29 3.08
C ILE A 55 -14.14 22.40 2.96
N LYS A 56 -14.40 21.92 1.74
CA LYS A 56 -15.53 21.02 1.46
C LYS A 56 -15.32 19.66 2.13
N ILE A 57 -16.35 19.20 2.83
CA ILE A 57 -16.44 17.89 3.45
C ILE A 57 -17.42 17.05 2.63
N ASN A 58 -17.04 15.84 2.24
CA ASN A 58 -17.96 14.93 1.55
C ASN A 58 -18.82 14.13 2.55
N ASP A 59 -19.88 13.50 2.05
CA ASP A 59 -20.86 12.81 2.89
C ASP A 59 -20.24 11.64 3.67
N ASP A 60 -19.32 10.89 3.05
CA ASP A 60 -18.61 9.79 3.72
C ASP A 60 -17.76 10.27 4.91
N THR A 61 -17.03 11.37 4.72
CA THR A 61 -16.21 11.96 5.78
C THR A 61 -17.08 12.54 6.87
N LYS A 62 -18.14 13.26 6.50
CA LYS A 62 -19.10 13.83 7.43
C LYS A 62 -19.72 12.74 8.31
N LYS A 63 -20.23 11.65 7.71
CA LYS A 63 -20.78 10.50 8.43
C LYS A 63 -19.77 9.85 9.39
N THR A 64 -18.49 9.83 9.00
CA THR A 64 -17.40 9.28 9.84
C THR A 64 -17.16 10.14 11.08
N ILE A 65 -17.10 11.47 10.92
CA ILE A 65 -16.72 12.38 12.02
C ILE A 65 -17.91 12.87 12.86
N GLU A 66 -19.14 12.71 12.38
CA GLU A 66 -20.37 13.02 13.13
C GLU A 66 -20.55 12.16 14.39
N GLN A 67 -19.88 11.01 14.46
CA GLN A 67 -19.88 10.13 15.62
C GLN A 67 -19.02 10.68 16.78
N LEU A 68 -18.20 11.69 16.51
CA LEU A 68 -17.29 12.29 17.50
C LEU A 68 -17.98 13.46 18.24
N PRO A 69 -17.56 13.76 19.49
CA PRO A 69 -18.05 14.92 20.22
C PRO A 69 -17.90 16.22 19.44
N SER A 70 -18.88 17.12 19.52
CA SER A 70 -18.79 18.44 18.88
C SER A 70 -17.69 19.29 19.51
N LEU A 71 -17.15 20.25 18.74
CA LEU A 71 -16.28 21.29 19.27
C LEU A 71 -17.02 22.11 20.34
N GLU A 72 -16.39 22.31 21.48
CA GLU A 72 -16.90 23.15 22.56
C GLU A 72 -16.52 24.63 22.37
N LYS A 73 -15.43 24.89 21.64
CA LYS A 73 -14.90 26.24 21.43
C LYS A 73 -14.74 26.57 19.94
N ASN A 74 -14.81 27.87 19.65
CA ASN A 74 -14.65 28.40 18.30
C ASN A 74 -13.17 28.46 17.88
N ILE A 75 -12.50 27.32 17.77
CA ILE A 75 -11.05 27.23 17.50
C ILE A 75 -10.62 27.87 16.17
N TRP A 76 -11.56 28.15 15.26
CA TRP A 76 -11.29 28.92 14.02
C TRP A 76 -11.02 30.41 14.27
N GLU A 77 -11.28 30.93 15.47
CA GLU A 77 -11.01 32.32 15.87
C GLU A 77 -9.57 32.53 16.36
N ASN A 78 -8.79 31.47 16.49
CA ASN A 78 -7.38 31.53 16.89
C ASN A 78 -6.56 32.43 15.95
N ILE A 79 -5.90 33.46 16.47
CA ILE A 79 -5.07 34.39 15.69
C ILE A 79 -3.64 34.42 16.21
N ILE A 80 -2.68 34.48 15.28
CA ILE A 80 -1.25 34.63 15.58
C ILE A 80 -0.94 36.12 15.68
N ASN A 81 -1.30 36.75 16.79
CA ASN A 81 -0.99 38.17 16.99
C ASN A 81 -0.30 38.47 18.33
N GLY A 82 0.11 37.43 19.07
CA GLY A 82 0.93 37.52 20.30
C GLY A 82 0.30 38.25 21.48
N THR A 83 -0.94 38.75 21.34
CA THR A 83 -1.62 39.60 22.34
C THR A 83 -2.86 38.96 22.92
N LYS A 84 -3.32 37.84 22.34
CA LYS A 84 -4.43 37.06 22.84
C LYS A 84 -3.96 35.64 23.17
N GLU A 85 -4.39 35.17 24.34
CA GLU A 85 -4.28 33.76 24.69
C GLU A 85 -5.00 32.90 23.64
N PRO A 86 -4.45 31.74 23.26
CA PRO A 86 -5.09 30.85 22.31
C PRO A 86 -6.40 30.28 22.87
N VAL A 87 -7.39 30.12 22.00
CA VAL A 87 -8.57 29.30 22.23
C VAL A 87 -8.14 27.83 22.17
N VAL A 88 -7.85 27.28 23.35
CA VAL A 88 -7.49 25.87 23.55
C VAL A 88 -8.75 25.04 23.71
N GLU A 89 -9.04 24.08 22.82
CA GLU A 89 -10.16 23.14 22.97
C GLU A 89 -9.86 22.12 24.07
N LEU A 90 -8.79 21.36 23.88
CA LEU A 90 -8.23 20.39 24.81
C LEU A 90 -6.76 20.19 24.47
N GLU A 91 -5.90 19.97 25.46
CA GLU A 91 -4.51 19.60 25.21
C GLU A 91 -4.41 18.10 24.90
N LEU A 92 -3.79 17.74 23.79
CA LEU A 92 -3.55 16.33 23.47
C LEU A 92 -2.57 15.71 24.46
N PRO A 93 -2.74 14.41 24.79
CA PRO A 93 -1.84 13.72 25.69
C PRO A 93 -0.40 13.72 25.16
N GLU A 94 0.53 13.40 26.06
CA GLU A 94 1.94 13.31 25.70
C GLU A 94 2.16 12.35 24.52
N TYR A 95 3.01 12.78 23.58
CA TYR A 95 3.39 11.96 22.45
C TYR A 95 4.23 10.77 22.94
N GLN A 96 3.58 9.60 23.04
CA GLN A 96 4.25 8.35 23.41
C GLN A 96 3.93 7.26 22.40
N LEU A 97 4.98 6.60 21.90
CA LEU A 97 4.89 5.57 20.87
C LEU A 97 4.90 4.17 21.48
N SER A 98 4.13 3.29 20.85
CA SER A 98 4.25 1.85 21.07
C SER A 98 5.65 1.40 20.65
N THR A 99 6.30 0.60 21.49
CA THR A 99 7.67 0.15 21.23
C THR A 99 7.75 -1.37 21.18
N LEU A 100 8.49 -1.88 20.20
CA LEU A 100 8.92 -3.28 20.22
C LEU A 100 9.99 -3.43 21.30
N LYS A 101 9.76 -4.39 22.20
CA LYS A 101 10.71 -4.77 23.25
C LYS A 101 11.78 -5.76 22.77
N TYR A 102 11.61 -6.29 21.56
CA TYR A 102 12.43 -7.38 21.02
C TYR A 102 12.74 -7.16 19.54
N GLU A 103 13.82 -7.81 19.09
CA GLU A 103 14.19 -7.83 17.67
C GLU A 103 13.26 -8.76 16.89
N ILE A 104 12.89 -8.33 15.68
CA ILE A 104 12.13 -9.14 14.74
C ILE A 104 13.10 -10.01 13.96
N THR A 105 12.87 -11.32 13.91
CA THR A 105 13.64 -12.23 13.06
C THR A 105 12.73 -13.02 12.12
N SER A 106 13.25 -13.41 10.95
CA SER A 106 12.50 -14.19 9.97
C SER A 106 12.65 -15.68 10.26
N LYS A 107 11.54 -16.41 10.37
CA LYS A 107 11.52 -17.88 10.49
C LYS A 107 11.52 -18.57 9.13
N LYS A 108 10.76 -18.04 8.17
CA LYS A 108 10.63 -18.60 6.82
C LYS A 108 10.51 -17.51 5.76
N ALA A 109 10.92 -17.84 4.54
CA ALA A 109 10.67 -16.99 3.38
C ALA A 109 9.17 -16.96 3.03
N VAL A 110 8.74 -15.88 2.39
CA VAL A 110 7.39 -15.76 1.82
C VAL A 110 7.40 -15.96 0.31
N ASN A 111 6.32 -16.52 -0.23
CA ASN A 111 6.12 -16.59 -1.68
C ASN A 111 5.30 -15.39 -2.16
N PHE A 112 5.45 -15.00 -3.44
CA PHE A 112 4.68 -13.91 -4.02
C PHE A 112 3.18 -14.05 -3.70
N GLY A 113 2.60 -13.00 -3.12
CA GLY A 113 1.19 -12.98 -2.77
C GLY A 113 0.82 -13.44 -1.37
N THR A 114 1.78 -13.97 -0.59
CA THR A 114 1.56 -14.32 0.82
C THR A 114 0.95 -13.15 1.58
N LYS A 115 -0.12 -13.41 2.34
CA LYS A 115 -0.72 -12.44 3.27
C LYS A 115 -0.28 -12.83 4.68
N ILE A 116 0.28 -11.86 5.41
CA ILE A 116 0.62 -12.03 6.82
C ILE A 116 -0.33 -11.14 7.64
N ASP A 117 -0.98 -11.73 8.63
CA ASP A 117 -1.87 -11.08 9.58
C ASP A 117 -1.64 -11.62 11.00
N ASP A 118 -2.46 -11.17 11.96
CA ASP A 118 -2.39 -11.57 13.36
C ASP A 118 -2.53 -13.08 13.59
N THR A 119 -3.21 -13.80 12.68
CA THR A 119 -3.46 -15.23 12.82
C THR A 119 -2.25 -16.10 12.43
N ASN A 120 -1.41 -15.61 11.52
CA ASN A 120 -0.32 -16.41 10.94
C ASN A 120 1.08 -15.78 11.10
N ILE A 121 1.19 -14.59 11.68
CA ILE A 121 2.46 -13.86 11.86
C ILE A 121 3.57 -14.73 12.49
N ASN A 122 3.21 -15.54 13.48
CA ASN A 122 4.15 -16.37 14.23
C ASN A 122 4.74 -17.51 13.40
N GLU A 123 4.16 -17.83 12.25
CA GLU A 123 4.74 -18.78 11.30
C GLU A 123 5.88 -18.18 10.49
N PHE A 124 5.88 -16.85 10.30
CA PHE A 124 6.81 -16.14 9.42
C PHE A 124 7.87 -15.38 10.20
N LEU A 125 7.50 -14.83 11.34
CA LEU A 125 8.33 -13.95 12.15
C LEU A 125 8.44 -14.50 13.57
N ASP A 126 9.60 -14.31 14.16
CA ASP A 126 9.77 -14.37 15.61
C ASP A 126 9.74 -12.94 16.15
N ILE A 127 8.75 -12.69 17.00
CA ILE A 127 8.55 -11.44 17.72
C ILE A 127 8.39 -11.90 19.17
N SER A 128 9.51 -12.05 19.88
CA SER A 128 9.57 -12.90 21.06
C SER A 128 8.59 -12.52 22.19
N GLU A 129 8.26 -13.55 22.98
CA GLU A 129 7.07 -13.75 23.80
C GLU A 129 6.91 -12.78 25.00
N ASN A 130 5.86 -11.95 24.98
CA ASN A 130 4.81 -11.90 26.02
C ASN A 130 3.74 -10.80 25.73
N ASN A 131 2.70 -11.25 25.02
CA ASN A 131 1.27 -11.09 25.30
C ASN A 131 0.52 -9.75 25.27
N ASN A 132 1.11 -8.58 25.05
CA ASN A 132 0.30 -7.36 24.84
C ASN A 132 0.63 -6.56 23.56
N ILE A 133 1.69 -6.91 22.83
CA ILE A 133 2.01 -6.28 21.55
C ILE A 133 1.42 -7.15 20.44
N LEU A 134 0.19 -6.84 20.04
CA LEU A 134 -0.36 -7.37 18.79
C LEU A 134 0.21 -6.53 17.65
N ALA A 135 0.76 -7.19 16.62
CA ALA A 135 0.94 -6.53 15.35
C ALA A 135 -0.46 -6.14 14.86
N ASP A 136 -0.82 -4.86 15.00
CA ASP A 136 -2.13 -4.32 14.64
C ASP A 136 -2.36 -4.45 13.12
N LYS A 137 -1.29 -4.30 12.34
CA LYS A 137 -1.32 -4.46 10.89
C LYS A 137 0.05 -4.77 10.32
N ILE A 138 0.11 -5.66 9.34
CA ILE A 138 1.33 -6.00 8.60
C ILE A 138 1.09 -5.71 7.12
N GLN A 139 2.08 -5.11 6.45
CA GLN A 139 1.99 -4.85 5.02
C GLN A 139 3.28 -5.23 4.32
N LEU A 140 3.17 -6.19 3.41
CA LEU A 140 4.25 -6.62 2.52
C LEU A 140 4.27 -5.72 1.27
N ASN A 141 5.39 -5.06 1.01
CA ASN A 141 5.58 -4.23 -0.16
C ASN A 141 6.38 -4.98 -1.23
N TRP A 142 5.66 -5.73 -2.07
CA TRP A 142 6.22 -6.52 -3.18
C TRP A 142 7.01 -5.70 -4.21
N MET A 143 6.81 -4.39 -4.25
CA MET A 143 7.50 -3.49 -5.18
C MET A 143 8.78 -2.89 -4.61
N ASN A 144 9.02 -3.05 -3.30
CA ASN A 144 10.23 -2.56 -2.64
C ASN A 144 11.01 -3.73 -2.04
N TYR A 145 12.07 -4.14 -2.73
CA TYR A 145 12.93 -5.23 -2.31
C TYR A 145 14.40 -4.89 -2.55
N TYR A 146 15.28 -5.57 -1.82
CA TYR A 146 16.72 -5.61 -2.11
C TYR A 146 17.20 -7.05 -2.27
N ILE A 147 18.43 -7.20 -2.76
CA ILE A 147 19.09 -8.49 -2.93
C ILE A 147 20.35 -8.48 -2.06
N LYS A 148 20.54 -9.52 -1.25
CA LYS A 148 21.76 -9.77 -0.49
C LYS A 148 22.11 -11.26 -0.64
N GLU A 149 23.36 -11.56 -1.00
CA GLU A 149 23.85 -12.95 -1.12
C GLU A 149 22.94 -13.85 -1.97
N ASN A 150 22.48 -13.34 -3.12
CA ASN A 150 21.54 -14.02 -4.03
C ASN A 150 20.17 -14.38 -3.41
N GLN A 151 19.77 -13.72 -2.32
CA GLN A 151 18.45 -13.83 -1.71
C GLN A 151 17.72 -12.48 -1.80
N TYR A 152 16.44 -12.51 -2.19
CA TYR A 152 15.59 -11.33 -2.24
C TYR A 152 14.94 -11.10 -0.88
N TYR A 153 14.79 -9.84 -0.50
CA TYR A 153 14.10 -9.43 0.71
C TYR A 153 13.14 -8.30 0.40
N ILE A 154 11.88 -8.42 0.80
CA ILE A 154 10.87 -7.38 0.60
C ILE A 154 10.67 -6.54 1.86
N GLN A 155 10.45 -5.24 1.66
CA GLN A 155 10.09 -4.34 2.73
C GLN A 155 8.73 -4.74 3.29
N THR A 156 8.67 -4.93 4.60
CA THR A 156 7.47 -5.27 5.36
C THR A 156 7.31 -4.23 6.47
N ASN A 157 6.19 -3.52 6.46
CA ASN A 157 5.83 -2.60 7.54
C ASN A 157 5.05 -3.38 8.59
N ILE A 158 5.52 -3.38 9.83
CA ILE A 158 4.87 -4.00 10.98
C ILE A 158 4.40 -2.88 11.90
N ILE A 159 3.08 -2.73 12.00
CA ILE A 159 2.46 -1.74 12.87
C ILE A 159 2.18 -2.38 14.21
N VAL A 160 2.70 -1.76 15.26
CA VAL A 160 2.58 -2.20 16.64
C VAL A 160 1.76 -1.19 17.41
N LYS A 161 0.85 -1.68 18.25
CA LYS A 161 0.01 -0.85 19.09
C LYS A 161 -0.10 -1.45 20.49
N ASP A 162 0.28 -0.67 21.48
CA ASP A 162 0.01 -0.93 22.90
C ASP A 162 -1.24 -0.15 23.32
N ASP A 163 -1.95 -0.66 24.32
CA ASP A 163 -3.12 0.01 24.86
C ASP A 163 -2.67 1.32 25.52
N ASN A 164 -3.30 2.43 25.11
CA ASN A 164 -3.01 3.82 25.52
C ASN A 164 -1.82 4.50 24.84
N LEU A 165 -1.06 3.84 23.96
CA LEU A 165 0.04 4.45 23.21
C LEU A 165 -0.34 4.68 21.74
N LEU A 166 0.35 5.62 21.08
CA LEU A 166 0.24 5.79 19.64
C LEU A 166 0.87 4.59 18.94
N SER A 167 0.23 4.09 17.89
CA SER A 167 0.80 3.02 17.07
C SER A 167 2.16 3.43 16.51
N ASN A 168 3.06 2.47 16.32
CA ASN A 168 4.35 2.69 15.67
C ASN A 168 4.55 1.74 14.49
N SER A 169 5.34 2.16 13.49
CA SER A 169 5.60 1.39 12.28
C SER A 169 7.07 1.01 12.21
N TYR A 170 7.34 -0.29 12.14
CA TYR A 170 8.67 -0.85 12.00
C TYR A 170 8.87 -1.37 10.59
N ILE A 171 9.95 -0.92 9.95
CA ILE A 171 10.35 -1.43 8.64
C ILE A 171 11.27 -2.63 8.86
N TYR A 172 10.81 -3.79 8.40
CA TYR A 172 11.56 -5.03 8.43
C TYR A 172 11.67 -5.61 7.01
N PHE A 173 12.67 -6.45 6.77
CA PHE A 173 12.90 -7.06 5.46
C PHE A 173 12.86 -8.58 5.58
N ILE A 174 11.82 -9.19 5.02
CA ILE A 174 11.60 -10.64 5.07
C ILE A 174 12.10 -11.30 3.77
N PRO A 175 12.80 -12.45 3.85
CA PRO A 175 13.19 -13.20 2.67
C PRO A 175 11.98 -13.57 1.81
N VAL A 176 12.12 -13.46 0.49
CA VAL A 176 11.03 -13.73 -0.46
C VAL A 176 11.49 -14.60 -1.62
N SER A 177 10.59 -15.44 -2.11
CA SER A 177 10.63 -16.01 -3.45
C SER A 177 9.54 -15.36 -4.30
N PHE A 178 9.92 -14.81 -5.45
CA PHE A 178 8.94 -14.27 -6.41
C PHE A 178 8.30 -15.36 -7.27
N GLU A 179 8.78 -16.60 -7.20
CA GLU A 179 8.24 -17.75 -7.95
C GLU A 179 8.00 -17.44 -9.44
N ASP A 180 6.91 -17.92 -10.04
CA ASP A 180 6.58 -17.65 -11.43
C ASP A 180 5.84 -16.31 -11.57
N THR A 181 6.54 -15.21 -11.25
CA THR A 181 6.02 -13.84 -11.37
C THR A 181 6.63 -13.13 -12.58
N ILE A 182 5.78 -12.36 -13.27
CA ILE A 182 6.12 -11.46 -14.36
C ILE A 182 6.26 -10.04 -13.79
N SER A 183 7.38 -9.38 -14.05
CA SER A 183 7.67 -8.00 -13.70
C SER A 183 7.58 -7.09 -14.93
N PHE A 184 6.81 -6.00 -14.81
CA PHE A 184 6.61 -5.00 -15.85
C PHE A 184 7.55 -3.82 -15.62
N ILE A 185 8.31 -3.45 -16.64
CA ILE A 185 9.45 -2.54 -16.55
C ILE A 185 9.17 -1.26 -17.34
N GLY A 186 9.15 -0.12 -16.65
CA GLY A 186 8.87 1.19 -17.24
C GLY A 186 10.12 2.00 -17.63
N TYR A 187 10.01 3.32 -17.50
CA TYR A 187 11.11 4.27 -17.69
C TYR A 187 12.33 3.90 -16.84
N ALA A 188 13.53 4.10 -17.40
CA ALA A 188 14.82 3.84 -16.75
C ALA A 188 14.94 2.43 -16.12
N TYR A 189 14.23 1.45 -16.69
CA TYR A 189 14.21 0.06 -16.23
C TYR A 189 13.66 -0.16 -14.81
N TYR A 190 12.92 0.81 -14.28
CA TYR A 190 12.25 0.63 -13.00
C TYR A 190 11.06 -0.30 -13.12
N GLN A 191 10.88 -1.17 -12.14
CA GLN A 191 9.69 -1.98 -11.99
C GLN A 191 8.46 -1.08 -11.77
N ARG A 192 7.36 -1.41 -12.43
CA ARG A 192 6.07 -0.68 -12.40
C ARG A 192 4.90 -1.56 -11.99
N GLY A 193 4.96 -2.85 -12.31
CA GLY A 193 3.96 -3.81 -11.87
C GLY A 193 4.52 -5.22 -11.76
N LEU A 194 3.78 -6.07 -11.06
CA LEU A 194 4.01 -7.50 -10.95
C LEU A 194 2.69 -8.23 -11.20
N ILE A 195 2.78 -9.37 -11.90
CA ILE A 195 1.69 -10.35 -12.03
C ILE A 195 2.25 -11.72 -11.70
N GLY A 196 1.61 -12.43 -10.79
CA GLY A 196 2.02 -13.77 -10.40
C GLY A 196 0.87 -14.54 -9.80
N LEU A 197 1.10 -15.81 -9.48
CA LEU A 197 0.09 -16.67 -8.89
C LEU A 197 0.25 -16.69 -7.37
N ASN A 198 -0.86 -16.68 -6.65
CA ASN A 198 -0.90 -17.13 -5.26
C ASN A 198 -1.54 -18.51 -5.23
N GLN A 199 -0.70 -19.51 -4.99
CA GLN A 199 -1.08 -20.92 -5.03
C GLN A 199 -2.02 -21.29 -3.87
N ALA A 200 -1.86 -20.66 -2.71
CA ALA A 200 -2.68 -20.95 -1.53
C ALA A 200 -4.13 -20.50 -1.72
N THR A 201 -4.34 -19.37 -2.40
CA THR A 201 -5.69 -18.83 -2.65
C THR A 201 -6.20 -19.12 -4.07
N LYS A 202 -5.40 -19.74 -4.93
CA LYS A 202 -5.71 -19.99 -6.36
C LYS A 202 -6.14 -18.72 -7.10
N THR A 203 -5.36 -17.65 -6.92
CA THR A 203 -5.62 -16.35 -7.55
C THR A 203 -4.42 -15.80 -8.32
N ILE A 204 -4.66 -15.21 -9.48
CA ILE A 204 -3.73 -14.32 -10.19
C ILE A 204 -3.73 -13.00 -9.43
N LEU A 205 -2.56 -12.57 -8.97
CA LEU A 205 -2.37 -11.36 -8.22
C LEU A 205 -1.68 -10.30 -9.04
N PHE A 206 -2.12 -9.05 -8.84
CA PHE A 206 -1.51 -7.88 -9.42
C PHE A 206 -0.95 -6.98 -8.33
N ARG A 207 0.26 -6.47 -8.53
CA ARG A 207 0.86 -5.41 -7.69
C ARG A 207 1.41 -4.32 -8.60
N GLY A 208 1.41 -3.08 -8.12
CA GLY A 208 1.76 -1.92 -8.94
C GLY A 208 2.42 -0.80 -8.15
N THR A 209 2.97 0.16 -8.88
CA THR A 209 3.40 1.45 -8.32
C THR A 209 2.41 2.56 -8.67
N GLY A 210 2.42 3.64 -7.87
CA GLY A 210 1.72 4.89 -8.17
C GLY A 210 2.52 5.84 -9.07
N THR A 211 3.62 5.37 -9.66
CA THR A 211 4.47 6.16 -10.56
C THR A 211 4.07 5.91 -12.02
N LEU A 212 4.25 6.94 -12.86
CA LEU A 212 4.01 6.82 -14.29
C LEU A 212 4.85 5.68 -14.89
N ILE A 213 4.25 4.92 -15.80
CA ILE A 213 4.92 3.82 -16.49
C ILE A 213 6.14 4.35 -17.23
N ASP A 214 5.94 5.34 -18.10
CA ASP A 214 7.05 5.97 -18.82
C ASP A 214 6.82 7.46 -19.10
N ALA A 215 7.36 8.30 -18.21
CA ALA A 215 7.22 9.76 -18.32
C ALA A 215 8.00 10.37 -19.50
N SER A 216 8.87 9.60 -20.18
CA SER A 216 9.63 10.08 -21.34
C SER A 216 8.89 9.93 -22.66
N GLN A 217 7.80 9.15 -22.68
CA GLN A 217 7.01 8.87 -23.86
C GLN A 217 5.77 9.77 -23.93
N ASN A 218 5.11 9.80 -25.09
CA ASN A 218 3.78 10.36 -25.19
C ASN A 218 2.83 9.59 -24.25
N LYS A 219 2.06 10.31 -23.44
CA LYS A 219 1.17 9.73 -22.41
C LYS A 219 0.15 8.74 -22.98
N GLU A 220 -0.25 8.91 -24.23
CA GLU A 220 -1.23 8.05 -24.91
C GLU A 220 -0.61 6.81 -25.56
N THR A 221 0.72 6.70 -25.61
CA THR A 221 1.41 5.54 -26.19
C THR A 221 1.07 4.27 -25.41
N GLU A 222 0.49 3.28 -26.08
CA GLU A 222 0.27 1.94 -25.53
C GLU A 222 1.60 1.32 -25.11
N TYR A 223 1.63 0.78 -23.89
CA TYR A 223 2.85 0.27 -23.26
C TYR A 223 2.69 -1.19 -22.84
N TYR A 224 1.53 -1.59 -22.33
CA TYR A 224 1.24 -2.99 -22.05
C TYR A 224 -0.20 -3.32 -22.44
N ASP A 225 -0.41 -4.48 -23.04
CA ASP A 225 -1.69 -5.19 -22.99
C ASP A 225 -1.53 -6.47 -22.19
N ILE A 226 -2.44 -6.69 -21.26
CA ILE A 226 -2.52 -7.91 -20.47
C ILE A 226 -3.92 -8.48 -20.65
N THR A 227 -3.99 -9.65 -21.27
CA THR A 227 -5.26 -10.39 -21.45
C THR A 227 -5.21 -11.68 -20.66
N ILE A 228 -6.20 -11.89 -19.80
CA ILE A 228 -6.44 -13.16 -19.10
C ILE A 228 -7.60 -13.86 -19.78
N LYS A 229 -7.39 -15.12 -20.16
CA LYS A 229 -8.40 -15.99 -20.75
C LYS A 229 -8.58 -17.24 -19.90
N ASN A 230 -9.78 -17.79 -19.90
CA ASN A 230 -10.02 -19.11 -19.31
C ASN A 230 -9.48 -20.23 -20.21
N GLN A 231 -9.63 -21.48 -19.77
CA GLN A 231 -9.24 -22.68 -20.51
C GLN A 231 -9.89 -22.82 -21.90
N ASN A 232 -11.04 -22.18 -22.13
CA ASN A 232 -11.75 -22.14 -23.41
C ASN A 232 -11.31 -20.96 -24.32
N ARG A 233 -10.26 -20.22 -23.91
CA ARG A 233 -9.77 -18.99 -24.55
C ARG A 233 -10.78 -17.82 -24.54
N GLU A 234 -11.80 -17.87 -23.69
CA GLU A 234 -12.71 -16.75 -23.49
C GLU A 234 -12.04 -15.69 -22.62
N ILE A 235 -12.18 -14.41 -22.98
CA ILE A 235 -11.55 -13.31 -22.27
C ILE A 235 -12.25 -13.12 -20.91
N VAL A 236 -11.51 -13.37 -19.84
CA VAL A 236 -11.91 -13.08 -18.46
C VAL A 236 -11.60 -11.61 -18.14
N LYS A 237 -10.42 -11.14 -18.57
CA LYS A 237 -10.04 -9.75 -18.41
C LYS A 237 -9.11 -9.29 -19.53
N ASN A 238 -9.24 -8.03 -19.93
CA ASN A 238 -8.29 -7.36 -20.79
C ASN A 238 -7.96 -5.98 -20.19
N ILE A 239 -6.69 -5.61 -20.21
CA ILE A 239 -6.16 -4.38 -19.62
C ILE A 239 -5.13 -3.81 -20.59
N THR A 240 -5.34 -2.57 -21.02
CA THR A 240 -4.33 -1.79 -21.74
C THR A 240 -3.80 -0.72 -20.79
N LEU A 241 -2.48 -0.61 -20.69
CA LEU A 241 -1.78 0.41 -19.94
C LEU A 241 -0.95 1.25 -20.91
N LYS A 242 -1.08 2.57 -20.79
CA LYS A 242 -0.35 3.56 -21.56
C LYS A 242 0.83 4.12 -20.78
N ALA A 243 1.77 4.75 -21.47
CA ALA A 243 2.96 5.34 -20.84
C ALA A 243 2.62 6.37 -19.75
N GLY A 244 1.54 7.13 -19.93
CA GLY A 244 1.03 8.13 -18.99
C GLY A 244 0.20 7.55 -17.83
N ASP A 245 -0.05 6.25 -17.80
CA ASP A 245 -0.74 5.60 -16.71
C ASP A 245 0.21 5.31 -15.53
N ASN A 246 -0.37 5.10 -14.35
CA ASN A 246 0.30 4.40 -13.27
C ASN A 246 -0.45 3.10 -12.97
N PHE A 247 0.30 2.07 -12.61
CA PHE A 247 -0.22 0.71 -12.49
C PHE A 247 -1.29 0.62 -11.39
N ASN A 248 -1.08 1.26 -10.24
CA ASN A 248 -2.04 1.25 -9.12
C ASN A 248 -3.41 1.86 -9.49
N ASN A 249 -3.45 2.96 -10.25
CA ASN A 249 -4.70 3.57 -10.66
C ASN A 249 -5.47 2.68 -11.64
N VAL A 250 -4.77 2.03 -12.57
CA VAL A 250 -5.38 1.07 -13.50
C VAL A 250 -5.97 -0.11 -12.72
N LEU A 251 -5.22 -0.67 -11.76
CA LEU A 251 -5.72 -1.77 -10.91
C LEU A 251 -6.93 -1.35 -10.07
N ASN A 252 -6.90 -0.16 -9.47
CA ASN A 252 -8.01 0.38 -8.69
C ASN A 252 -9.28 0.60 -9.53
N ALA A 253 -9.15 1.28 -10.68
CA ALA A 253 -10.27 1.59 -11.56
C ALA A 253 -10.98 0.33 -12.07
N ASN A 254 -10.23 -0.77 -12.22
CA ASN A 254 -10.74 -2.02 -12.75
C ASN A 254 -11.02 -3.09 -11.67
N LYS A 255 -10.74 -2.81 -10.39
CA LYS A 255 -10.82 -3.76 -9.26
C LYS A 255 -10.02 -5.04 -9.48
N LEU A 256 -8.77 -4.92 -9.93
CA LEU A 256 -7.94 -6.02 -10.43
C LEU A 256 -6.87 -6.50 -9.48
N TRP A 257 -7.11 -6.47 -8.18
CA TRP A 257 -6.09 -6.88 -7.23
C TRP A 257 -5.83 -8.38 -7.24
N GLU A 258 -6.91 -9.17 -7.40
CA GLU A 258 -6.90 -10.64 -7.36
C GLU A 258 -7.97 -11.18 -8.32
N ILE A 259 -7.65 -12.21 -9.11
CA ILE A 259 -8.57 -12.91 -10.02
C ILE A 259 -8.46 -14.41 -9.76
N PRO A 260 -9.53 -15.13 -9.41
CA PRO A 260 -9.49 -16.60 -9.29
C PRO A 260 -9.06 -17.24 -10.62
N TYR A 261 -8.27 -18.31 -10.56
CA TYR A 261 -7.87 -19.07 -11.74
C TYR A 261 -8.14 -20.56 -11.61
N GLU A 262 -8.21 -21.21 -12.77
CA GLU A 262 -8.17 -22.67 -12.91
C GLU A 262 -6.96 -23.07 -13.76
N GLU A 263 -6.59 -24.35 -13.70
CA GLU A 263 -5.61 -24.93 -14.61
C GLU A 263 -6.01 -24.70 -16.07
N GLY A 264 -5.04 -24.40 -16.93
CA GLY A 264 -5.28 -24.09 -18.34
C GLY A 264 -5.68 -22.64 -18.63
N PHE A 265 -5.86 -21.79 -17.61
CA PHE A 265 -5.99 -20.33 -17.84
C PHE A 265 -4.76 -19.78 -18.56
N ILE A 266 -4.98 -18.76 -19.39
CA ILE A 266 -3.96 -18.17 -20.26
C ILE A 266 -3.77 -16.70 -19.87
N ILE A 267 -2.51 -16.29 -19.72
CA ILE A 267 -2.11 -14.90 -19.57
C ILE A 267 -1.32 -14.51 -20.82
N GLU A 268 -1.85 -13.58 -21.59
CA GLU A 268 -1.18 -12.99 -22.74
C GLU A 268 -0.65 -11.62 -22.34
N VAL A 269 0.63 -11.38 -22.61
CA VAL A 269 1.31 -10.10 -22.33
C VAL A 269 1.89 -9.56 -23.63
N ASN A 270 1.44 -8.38 -24.04
CA ASN A 270 2.06 -7.59 -25.10
C ASN A 270 2.69 -6.33 -24.49
N THR A 271 4.00 -6.16 -24.59
CA THR A 271 4.70 -5.02 -23.99
C THR A 271 4.97 -3.87 -24.96
N HIS A 272 4.54 -3.97 -26.23
CA HIS A 272 4.71 -2.99 -27.34
C HIS A 272 6.16 -2.58 -27.72
N LEU A 273 7.07 -2.64 -26.75
CA LEU A 273 8.50 -2.38 -26.78
C LEU A 273 9.22 -3.61 -26.20
N SER A 274 10.35 -3.98 -26.77
CA SER A 274 11.16 -5.09 -26.26
C SER A 274 11.77 -4.77 -24.89
N ASN A 275 12.05 -5.81 -24.11
CA ASN A 275 12.73 -5.72 -22.80
C ASN A 275 11.93 -4.95 -21.73
N LYS A 276 10.60 -4.90 -21.87
CA LYS A 276 9.68 -4.24 -20.92
C LYS A 276 8.96 -5.22 -19.99
N ALA A 277 9.31 -6.50 -20.07
CA ALA A 277 8.94 -7.49 -19.06
C ALA A 277 10.14 -8.35 -18.65
N ARG A 278 10.10 -8.87 -17.43
CA ARG A 278 11.02 -9.89 -16.92
C ARG A 278 10.21 -10.99 -16.25
N ILE A 279 10.71 -12.21 -16.28
CA ILE A 279 10.12 -13.34 -15.57
C ILE A 279 11.09 -13.74 -14.46
N PHE A 280 10.59 -13.99 -13.26
CA PHE A 280 11.43 -14.51 -12.20
C PHE A 280 11.72 -15.98 -12.45
N ASN A 281 13.00 -16.34 -12.41
CA ASN A 281 13.46 -17.71 -12.56
C ASN A 281 13.74 -18.27 -11.15
N SER A 282 12.87 -19.15 -10.69
CA SER A 282 12.94 -19.77 -9.36
C SER A 282 14.20 -20.62 -9.16
N GLU A 283 14.70 -21.28 -10.22
CA GLU A 283 15.91 -22.13 -10.13
C GLU A 283 17.19 -21.29 -9.93
N LYS A 284 17.27 -20.15 -10.61
CA LYS A 284 18.40 -19.21 -10.53
C LYS A 284 18.22 -18.16 -9.45
N ASN A 285 17.04 -18.12 -8.82
CA ASN A 285 16.59 -17.09 -7.91
C ASN A 285 16.86 -15.68 -8.45
N THR A 286 16.43 -15.37 -9.69
CA THR A 286 16.73 -14.07 -10.32
C THR A 286 15.76 -13.70 -11.43
N TRP A 287 15.67 -12.40 -11.74
CA TRP A 287 14.88 -11.89 -12.86
C TRP A 287 15.60 -12.12 -14.20
N VAL A 288 14.91 -12.73 -15.15
CA VAL A 288 15.38 -12.94 -16.52
C VAL A 288 14.59 -12.03 -17.47
N SER A 289 15.31 -11.25 -18.28
CA SER A 289 14.67 -10.38 -19.28
C SER A 289 13.88 -11.17 -20.30
N ASN A 290 12.65 -10.73 -20.56
CA ASN A 290 11.86 -11.20 -21.68
C ASN A 290 12.00 -10.19 -22.84
N ASN A 291 12.75 -10.59 -23.86
CA ASN A 291 13.04 -9.73 -25.01
C ASN A 291 11.90 -9.72 -26.04
N LYS A 292 10.93 -10.62 -25.90
CA LYS A 292 9.77 -10.68 -26.78
C LYS A 292 8.81 -9.54 -26.43
N LYS A 293 8.19 -8.98 -27.46
CA LYS A 293 7.08 -8.04 -27.28
C LYS A 293 5.80 -8.75 -26.86
N TYR A 294 5.59 -9.96 -27.36
CA TYR A 294 4.42 -10.78 -27.03
C TYR A 294 4.87 -12.06 -26.32
N SER A 295 4.15 -12.43 -25.28
CA SER A 295 4.31 -13.72 -24.63
C SER A 295 2.98 -14.29 -24.17
N GLU A 296 2.83 -15.62 -24.33
CA GLU A 296 1.67 -16.38 -23.85
C GLU A 296 2.14 -17.31 -22.72
N TYR A 297 1.46 -17.26 -21.58
CA TYR A 297 1.70 -18.13 -20.44
C TYR A 297 0.44 -18.94 -20.17
N VAL A 298 0.58 -20.24 -19.94
CA VAL A 298 -0.51 -21.11 -19.50
C VAL A 298 -0.27 -21.49 -18.04
N ILE A 299 -1.32 -21.42 -17.23
CA ILE A 299 -1.29 -21.95 -15.87
C ILE A 299 -1.32 -23.47 -15.95
N SER A 300 -0.24 -24.11 -15.52
CA SER A 300 -0.12 -25.57 -15.45
C SER A 300 0.56 -25.98 -14.15
N ASN A 301 -0.11 -26.83 -13.37
CA ASN A 301 0.32 -27.27 -12.05
C ASN A 301 0.66 -26.07 -11.14
N ASP A 302 -0.23 -25.08 -11.09
CA ASP A 302 -0.06 -23.82 -10.35
C ASP A 302 1.17 -22.97 -10.72
N LYS A 303 1.69 -23.14 -11.94
CA LYS A 303 2.85 -22.40 -12.46
C LYS A 303 2.53 -21.69 -13.76
N LEU A 304 3.17 -20.55 -14.00
CA LEU A 304 3.14 -19.89 -15.31
C LEU A 304 4.15 -20.56 -16.24
N VAL A 305 3.65 -21.34 -17.18
CA VAL A 305 4.48 -22.00 -18.21
C VAL A 305 4.44 -21.16 -19.49
N VAL A 306 5.61 -20.70 -19.94
CA VAL A 306 5.74 -19.96 -21.21
C VAL A 306 5.43 -20.88 -22.39
N VAL A 307 4.46 -20.50 -23.20
CA VAL A 307 4.07 -21.24 -24.43
C VAL A 307 4.62 -20.56 -25.67
N LYS A 308 4.60 -19.22 -25.72
CA LYS A 308 5.00 -18.44 -26.89
C LYS A 308 5.72 -17.16 -26.50
#